data_AF-A0A2E5EM82-F1
#
_entry.id   AF-A0A2E5EM82-F1
#
_cell.length_a   1.000
_cell.length_b   1.000
_cell.length_c   1.000
_cell.angle_alpha   90.00
_cell.angle_beta   90.00
_cell.angle_gamma   90.00
#
_symmetry.space_group_name_H-M   'P 1'
#
loop_
_entity.id
_entity.type
_entity.pdbx_description
1 polymer ?
#
loop_
_entity_poly.entity_id
_entity_poly.type
_entity_poly.pdbx_seq_one_letter_code
_entity_poly.pdbx_strand_id
1 'polypeptide(L)'
;MQLLLPTILGLLILSQLTHAADKPNIIVIYTDDHGWPDIGAAGINNDIRTPHLDRLAAVGVYASNGYSTAPQCVPSRAGLLIGKYQNRFGVESNGMDLAGFNRELTIAERLKHAGYATGQIGKWHLGPASEITRHGFDDVYAKNGNRPCHANFTLAGRTIPMQLVNDKLYHLDACSQAARAFIVRHQEKPFFLYLAYRAPHVPLDAPEKYLSRFPGKMAERRRQALAMISAMDDGVGLIRSTLKRHDLEQNTIIFYIGDNGAPLKIHKHDAPGGGPGWDGSLNEPMNGEKGMLSEGGIRVPFVIAWPGSIPGGQVYGHPIIALDVAATAVALAGLRPDDSLDGVNLVPYFRGERQGAPHTSIQWRWIAQSAIRAGDWKLLKGGKREYLFNLSNDRGEKTNLIHSEPAIAERLRAKLAHWADGLQPRGLALDSRSDAWKRYFDFYLDGKPAPPQLEKARPNRKADAAAGWLIRNGSLSAKAGALLAKSKGNKPPFLVQSKLKLNGRCVAKIRFRAEKAGRVGIAWRLQGQEDFAKDQIASAQVNARPEWQDVEIPIAAQGTIIHIRLHIPAGSTAIDEVRFIDANDRDLKSWDFEQ
;
A
#
# COMPACT_ATOMS: atom_id res chain seq x y z
N MET A 1 63.92 -22.02 -59.40
CA MET A 1 63.42 -22.79 -58.24
C MET A 1 63.54 -21.87 -57.04
N GLN A 2 62.45 -21.19 -56.66
CA GLN A 2 61.65 -21.47 -55.45
C GLN A 2 62.45 -21.26 -54.15
N LEU A 3 62.02 -20.58 -53.09
CA LEU A 3 60.82 -19.80 -52.68
C LEU A 3 61.26 -19.19 -51.31
N LEU A 4 61.24 -17.86 -51.10
CA LEU A 4 60.30 -17.13 -50.24
C LEU A 4 60.08 -17.68 -48.81
N LEU A 5 60.54 -16.97 -47.77
CA LEU A 5 59.75 -16.05 -46.91
C LEU A 5 60.47 -15.73 -45.58
N PRO A 6 60.47 -14.46 -45.11
CA PRO A 6 60.88 -14.10 -43.76
C PRO A 6 59.71 -14.26 -42.77
N THR A 7 59.97 -14.89 -41.64
CA THR A 7 59.02 -15.12 -40.55
C THR A 7 58.60 -13.81 -39.91
N ILE A 8 57.35 -13.40 -40.16
CA ILE A 8 56.67 -12.31 -39.46
C ILE A 8 56.40 -12.76 -38.03
N LEU A 9 57.08 -12.12 -37.08
CA LEU A 9 56.80 -12.21 -35.65
C LEU A 9 55.49 -11.44 -35.37
N GLY A 10 54.36 -12.10 -35.59
CA GLY A 10 53.05 -11.59 -35.18
C GLY A 10 52.89 -11.73 -33.67
N LEU A 11 53.02 -10.61 -32.94
CA LEU A 11 52.52 -10.48 -31.58
C LEU A 11 51.00 -10.67 -31.60
N LEU A 12 50.55 -11.91 -31.41
CA LEU A 12 49.21 -12.22 -30.93
C LEU A 12 49.15 -11.82 -29.46
N ILE A 13 48.91 -10.52 -29.22
CA ILE A 13 48.28 -10.08 -27.98
C ILE A 13 46.85 -10.62 -28.04
N LEU A 14 46.67 -11.89 -27.66
CA LEU A 14 45.39 -12.33 -27.15
C LEU A 14 45.16 -11.51 -25.89
N SER A 15 44.45 -10.39 -26.05
CA SER A 15 43.67 -9.81 -24.98
C SER A 15 42.75 -10.92 -24.48
N GLN A 16 43.22 -11.64 -23.46
CA GLN A 16 42.31 -12.26 -22.52
C GLN A 16 41.56 -11.11 -21.88
N LEU A 17 40.48 -10.67 -22.53
CA LEU A 17 39.35 -10.07 -21.86
C LEU A 17 38.86 -11.16 -20.91
N THR A 18 39.49 -11.26 -19.75
CA THR A 18 38.84 -11.75 -18.55
C THR A 18 37.62 -10.86 -18.41
N HIS A 19 36.51 -11.30 -18.98
CA HIS A 19 35.20 -10.71 -18.82
C HIS A 19 34.93 -10.86 -17.32
N ALA A 20 35.27 -9.81 -16.55
CA ALA A 20 34.85 -9.70 -15.16
C ALA A 20 33.35 -10.00 -15.22
N ALA A 21 32.90 -11.08 -14.57
CA ALA A 21 31.54 -11.57 -14.72
C ALA A 21 30.57 -10.40 -14.64
N ASP A 22 29.93 -10.07 -15.77
CA ASP A 22 29.14 -8.86 -15.92
C ASP A 22 28.06 -8.87 -14.83
N LYS A 23 28.18 -7.95 -13.88
CA LYS A 23 27.25 -7.80 -12.75
C LYS A 23 25.81 -7.79 -13.29
N PRO A 24 24.91 -8.68 -12.81
CA PRO A 24 23.57 -8.75 -13.35
C PRO A 24 22.75 -7.52 -12.93
N ASN A 25 21.77 -7.16 -13.75
CA ASN A 25 20.72 -6.25 -13.35
C ASN A 25 19.81 -6.92 -12.31
N ILE A 26 19.27 -6.13 -11.39
CA ILE A 26 18.42 -6.61 -10.31
C ILE A 26 17.12 -5.81 -10.33
N ILE A 27 15.99 -6.50 -10.49
CA ILE A 27 14.67 -5.89 -10.43
C ILE A 27 13.89 -6.52 -9.28
N VAL A 28 13.28 -5.68 -8.45
CA VAL A 28 12.32 -6.08 -7.42
C VAL A 28 10.99 -5.46 -7.78
N ILE A 29 10.06 -6.29 -8.23
CA ILE A 29 8.64 -5.95 -8.39
C ILE A 29 7.94 -6.27 -7.08
N TYR A 30 7.45 -5.24 -6.40
CA TYR A 30 6.85 -5.35 -5.08
C TYR A 30 5.38 -4.93 -5.14
N THR A 31 4.47 -5.82 -4.76
CA THR A 31 3.02 -5.60 -4.83
C THR A 31 2.45 -5.22 -3.47
N ASP A 32 1.24 -4.70 -3.42
CA ASP A 32 0.66 -4.08 -2.22
C ASP A 32 -0.70 -4.71 -1.92
N ASP A 33 -0.79 -5.45 -0.81
CA ASP A 33 -1.97 -6.23 -0.40
C ASP A 33 -2.33 -7.43 -1.31
N HIS A 34 -1.37 -7.97 -2.05
CA HIS A 34 -1.59 -9.09 -2.95
C HIS A 34 -1.57 -10.43 -2.22
N GLY A 35 -2.73 -11.08 -2.13
CA GLY A 35 -2.89 -12.38 -1.48
C GLY A 35 -2.14 -13.51 -2.18
N TRP A 36 -1.58 -14.43 -1.39
CA TRP A 36 -0.80 -15.59 -1.84
C TRP A 36 -1.43 -16.42 -3.00
N PRO A 37 -2.73 -16.75 -3.00
CA PRO A 37 -3.35 -17.57 -4.05
C PRO A 37 -3.69 -16.79 -5.33
N ASP A 38 -3.59 -15.45 -5.34
CA ASP A 38 -4.00 -14.62 -6.48
C ASP A 38 -2.91 -14.49 -7.56
N ILE A 39 -2.24 -15.59 -7.85
CA ILE A 39 -1.23 -15.74 -8.90
C ILE A 39 -1.49 -17.07 -9.61
N GLY A 40 -1.44 -17.10 -10.95
CA GLY A 40 -1.75 -18.32 -11.71
C GLY A 40 -0.85 -19.50 -11.33
N ALA A 41 0.43 -19.22 -11.03
CA ALA A 41 1.40 -20.22 -10.54
C ALA A 41 0.98 -20.94 -9.24
N ALA A 42 0.08 -20.37 -8.43
CA ALA A 42 -0.44 -21.05 -7.24
C ALA A 42 -1.46 -22.15 -7.59
N GLY A 43 -2.13 -22.05 -8.76
CA GLY A 43 -3.11 -23.03 -9.22
C GLY A 43 -4.37 -23.16 -8.35
N ILE A 44 -4.68 -22.14 -7.53
CA ILE A 44 -5.81 -22.17 -6.59
C ILE A 44 -7.06 -21.48 -7.17
N ASN A 45 -6.89 -20.30 -7.77
CA ASN A 45 -7.98 -19.45 -8.23
C ASN A 45 -8.06 -19.45 -9.76
N ASN A 46 -9.22 -19.81 -10.32
CA ASN A 46 -9.42 -19.92 -11.78
C ASN A 46 -9.81 -18.59 -12.45
N ASP A 47 -10.04 -17.54 -11.67
CA ASP A 47 -10.41 -16.21 -12.16
C ASP A 47 -9.19 -15.30 -12.40
N ILE A 48 -7.98 -15.76 -12.09
CA ILE A 48 -6.72 -15.03 -12.31
C ILE A 48 -6.35 -14.99 -13.80
N ARG A 49 -5.93 -13.83 -14.28
CA ARG A 49 -5.42 -13.64 -15.66
C ARG A 49 -4.11 -12.88 -15.64
N THR A 50 -3.01 -13.62 -15.41
CA THR A 50 -1.65 -13.08 -15.26
C THR A 50 -0.63 -13.79 -16.16
N PRO A 51 -0.84 -13.85 -17.50
CA PRO A 51 0.01 -14.63 -18.39
C PRO A 51 1.49 -14.25 -18.34
N HIS A 52 1.85 -12.99 -18.06
CA HIS A 52 3.25 -12.57 -18.03
C HIS A 52 3.98 -12.98 -16.76
N LEU A 53 3.29 -12.90 -15.61
CA LEU A 53 3.75 -13.38 -14.32
C LEU A 53 3.79 -14.91 -14.27
N ASP A 54 2.80 -15.59 -14.86
CA ASP A 54 2.80 -17.06 -14.99
C ASP A 54 3.99 -17.50 -15.84
N ARG A 55 4.28 -16.78 -16.93
CA ARG A 55 5.49 -17.03 -17.72
C ARG A 55 6.77 -16.73 -16.95
N LEU A 56 6.79 -15.70 -16.10
CA LEU A 56 7.94 -15.38 -15.23
C LEU A 56 8.20 -16.54 -14.25
N ALA A 57 7.15 -17.08 -13.63
CA ALA A 57 7.24 -18.27 -12.78
C ALA A 57 7.72 -19.50 -13.55
N ALA A 58 7.19 -19.72 -14.76
CA ALA A 58 7.55 -20.86 -15.59
C ALA A 58 9.01 -20.86 -16.06
N VAL A 59 9.64 -19.69 -16.24
CA VAL A 59 11.08 -19.58 -16.58
C VAL A 59 11.98 -19.41 -15.36
N GLY A 60 11.42 -19.47 -14.16
CA GLY A 60 12.14 -19.26 -12.91
C GLY A 60 11.71 -20.22 -11.83
N VAL A 61 11.60 -19.66 -10.63
CA VAL A 61 11.27 -20.34 -9.39
C VAL A 61 10.00 -19.73 -8.82
N TYR A 62 8.96 -20.56 -8.66
CA TYR A 62 7.83 -20.23 -7.81
C TYR A 62 8.12 -20.70 -6.38
N ALA A 63 8.33 -19.75 -5.46
CA ALA A 63 8.57 -20.07 -4.07
C ALA A 63 7.24 -20.23 -3.33
N SER A 64 6.77 -21.48 -3.27
CA SER A 64 5.49 -21.81 -2.63
C SER A 64 5.45 -21.37 -1.17
N ASN A 65 6.59 -21.36 -0.47
CA ASN A 65 6.79 -20.90 0.92
C ASN A 65 7.57 -19.58 1.00
N GLY A 66 7.23 -18.60 0.15
CA GLY A 66 7.79 -17.25 0.22
C GLY A 66 7.07 -16.34 1.22
N TYR A 67 7.84 -15.57 2.00
CA TYR A 67 7.34 -14.75 3.10
C TYR A 67 7.72 -13.27 3.00
N SER A 68 6.80 -12.39 3.39
CA SER A 68 7.11 -11.00 3.72
C SER A 68 7.76 -10.90 5.11
N THR A 69 8.41 -9.77 5.40
CA THR A 69 9.09 -9.57 6.69
C THR A 69 8.14 -9.10 7.80
N ALA A 70 6.94 -8.66 7.43
CA ALA A 70 5.89 -8.18 8.32
C ALA A 70 4.51 -8.28 7.66
N PRO A 71 3.42 -8.34 8.44
CA PRO A 71 2.05 -8.42 7.91
C PRO A 71 1.49 -7.04 7.54
N GLN A 72 2.35 -6.06 7.23
CA GLN A 72 1.96 -4.68 6.98
C GLN A 72 3.01 -3.92 6.13
N CYS A 73 2.54 -2.98 5.30
CA CYS A 73 3.33 -2.30 4.27
C CYS A 73 4.65 -1.67 4.74
N VAL A 74 4.64 -0.73 5.70
CA VAL A 74 5.84 0.02 6.13
C VAL A 74 6.92 -0.92 6.69
N PRO A 75 6.64 -1.74 7.72
CA PRO A 75 7.64 -2.63 8.28
C PRO A 75 8.16 -3.65 7.24
N SER A 76 7.30 -4.14 6.35
CA SER A 76 7.69 -5.06 5.28
C SER A 76 8.66 -4.44 4.28
N ARG A 77 8.34 -3.22 3.80
CA ARG A 77 9.18 -2.47 2.85
C ARG A 77 10.52 -2.07 3.48
N ALA A 78 10.50 -1.66 4.73
CA ALA A 78 11.72 -1.34 5.48
C ALA A 78 12.61 -2.59 5.61
N GLY A 79 12.03 -3.73 6.00
CA GLY A 79 12.77 -4.98 6.13
C GLY A 79 13.39 -5.43 4.80
N LEU A 80 12.62 -5.44 3.71
CA LEU A 80 13.10 -5.73 2.36
C LEU A 80 14.29 -4.83 1.98
N LEU A 81 14.11 -3.50 2.06
CA LEU A 81 15.10 -2.56 1.54
C LEU A 81 16.37 -2.51 2.38
N ILE A 82 16.31 -2.80 3.68
CA ILE A 82 17.51 -2.87 4.54
C ILE A 82 18.13 -4.27 4.51
N GLY A 83 17.35 -5.32 4.31
CA GLY A 83 17.79 -6.71 4.42
C GLY A 83 17.93 -7.20 5.86
N LYS A 84 17.26 -6.52 6.80
CA LYS A 84 17.25 -6.81 8.24
C LYS A 84 15.82 -6.86 8.74
N TYR A 85 15.56 -7.65 9.78
CA TYR A 85 14.30 -7.57 10.48
C TYR A 85 14.05 -6.14 10.96
N GLN A 86 12.95 -5.55 10.53
CA GLN A 86 12.60 -4.15 10.79
C GLN A 86 12.55 -3.77 12.27
N ASN A 87 12.30 -4.76 13.13
CA ASN A 87 12.30 -4.60 14.58
C ASN A 87 13.72 -4.34 15.14
N ARG A 88 14.80 -4.71 14.44
CA ARG A 88 16.17 -4.42 14.87
C ARG A 88 16.50 -2.93 14.85
N PHE A 89 15.80 -2.17 14.02
CA PHE A 89 15.96 -0.72 13.88
C PHE A 89 14.64 0.03 14.13
N GLY A 90 13.75 -0.56 14.95
CA GLY A 90 12.61 0.15 15.53
C GLY A 90 11.42 0.47 14.61
N VAL A 91 11.34 -0.12 13.41
CA VAL A 91 10.21 0.11 12.47
C VAL A 91 9.22 -1.05 12.56
N GLU A 92 8.31 -1.01 13.53
CA GLU A 92 7.44 -2.16 13.82
C GLU A 92 6.05 -2.08 13.18
N SER A 93 5.50 -0.89 12.97
CA SER A 93 4.16 -0.70 12.39
C SER A 93 4.10 0.55 11.52
N ASN A 94 3.14 0.60 10.61
CA ASN A 94 2.75 1.83 9.92
C ASN A 94 2.47 2.94 10.96
N GLY A 95 2.97 4.15 10.68
CA GLY A 95 2.80 5.33 11.54
C GLY A 95 3.83 5.45 12.66
N MET A 96 4.73 4.47 12.83
CA MET A 96 5.91 4.65 13.69
C MET A 96 6.95 5.54 13.03
N ASP A 97 7.84 6.07 13.86
CA ASP A 97 9.00 6.85 13.43
C ASP A 97 9.92 6.01 12.51
N LEU A 98 10.52 6.68 11.53
CA LEU A 98 11.44 6.11 10.54
C LEU A 98 12.90 6.51 10.80
N ALA A 99 13.22 7.18 11.92
CA ALA A 99 14.59 7.54 12.25
C ALA A 99 15.55 6.34 12.31
N GLY A 100 15.05 5.15 12.66
CA GLY A 100 15.85 3.92 12.59
C GLY A 100 16.12 3.48 11.14
N PHE A 101 15.10 3.47 10.29
CA PHE A 101 15.26 3.20 8.85
C PHE A 101 16.22 4.20 8.19
N ASN A 102 16.12 5.48 8.53
CA ASN A 102 16.97 6.54 7.96
C ASN A 102 18.45 6.45 8.35
N ARG A 103 18.83 5.57 9.29
CA ARG A 103 20.21 5.33 9.72
C ARG A 103 20.81 4.06 9.13
N GLU A 104 19.99 3.20 8.53
CA GLU A 104 20.40 1.92 7.97
C GLU A 104 20.70 2.08 6.48
N LEU A 105 21.60 1.25 5.96
CA LEU A 105 21.92 1.22 4.54
C LEU A 105 20.90 0.37 3.77
N THR A 106 20.27 0.98 2.78
CA THR A 106 19.39 0.30 1.83
C THR A 106 20.17 -0.54 0.80
N ILE A 107 19.47 -1.47 0.15
CA ILE A 107 19.98 -2.20 -1.03
C ILE A 107 20.49 -1.20 -2.08
N ALA A 108 19.78 -0.10 -2.33
CA ALA A 108 20.17 0.89 -3.32
C ALA A 108 21.50 1.55 -2.97
N GLU A 109 21.69 2.01 -1.73
CA GLU A 109 22.96 2.59 -1.27
C GLU A 109 24.12 1.60 -1.41
N ARG A 110 23.90 0.34 -1.05
CA ARG A 110 24.90 -0.73 -1.17
C ARG A 110 25.30 -0.97 -2.63
N LEU A 111 24.31 -1.15 -3.51
CA LEU A 111 24.55 -1.42 -4.92
C LEU A 111 25.14 -0.21 -5.66
N LYS A 112 24.82 1.00 -5.23
CA LYS A 112 25.43 2.22 -5.76
C LYS A 112 26.95 2.24 -5.53
N HIS A 113 27.42 1.78 -4.38
CA HIS A 113 28.87 1.60 -4.14
C HIS A 113 29.51 0.55 -5.06
N ALA A 114 28.71 -0.39 -5.59
CA ALA A 114 29.15 -1.37 -6.59
C ALA A 114 29.02 -0.88 -8.04
N GLY A 115 28.64 0.38 -8.27
CA GLY A 115 28.52 0.99 -9.61
C GLY A 115 27.17 0.81 -10.30
N TYR A 116 26.14 0.37 -9.56
CA TYR A 116 24.79 0.23 -10.13
C TYR A 116 24.11 1.58 -10.31
N ALA A 117 23.35 1.73 -11.41
CA ALA A 117 22.25 2.70 -11.43
C ALA A 117 21.11 2.23 -10.52
N THR A 118 20.39 3.16 -9.89
CA THR A 118 19.37 2.81 -8.91
C THR A 118 18.06 3.56 -9.19
N GLY A 119 16.94 2.83 -9.16
CA GLY A 119 15.62 3.35 -9.50
C GLY A 119 14.57 2.99 -8.48
N GLN A 120 13.77 3.97 -8.05
CA GLN A 120 12.54 3.76 -7.27
C GLN A 120 11.34 4.21 -8.09
N ILE A 121 10.37 3.31 -8.25
CA ILE A 121 9.13 3.59 -8.98
C ILE A 121 7.94 3.11 -8.15
N GLY A 122 6.91 3.93 -8.08
CA GLY A 122 5.66 3.60 -7.42
C GLY A 122 5.63 3.93 -5.92
N LYS A 123 5.01 3.08 -5.11
CA LYS A 123 4.78 3.31 -3.67
C LYS A 123 6.09 3.28 -2.87
N TRP A 124 6.44 4.41 -2.26
CA TRP A 124 7.56 4.51 -1.32
C TRP A 124 7.17 4.09 0.10
N HIS A 125 6.29 4.88 0.74
CA HIS A 125 5.75 4.63 2.09
C HIS A 125 6.79 4.64 3.24
N LEU A 126 8.03 5.05 2.98
CA LEU A 126 9.12 5.11 3.95
C LEU A 126 9.61 6.57 4.13
N GLY A 127 8.67 7.49 4.30
CA GLY A 127 8.94 8.92 4.47
C GLY A 127 8.55 9.77 3.26
N PRO A 128 8.98 11.05 3.22
CA PRO A 128 8.66 11.98 2.14
C PRO A 128 9.21 11.50 0.79
N ALA A 129 8.37 11.50 -0.25
CA ALA A 129 8.78 11.05 -1.58
C ALA A 129 9.86 11.95 -2.23
N SER A 130 9.94 13.21 -1.82
CA SER A 130 10.99 14.16 -2.22
C SER A 130 12.37 13.80 -1.70
N GLU A 131 12.46 12.96 -0.67
CA GLU A 131 13.71 12.58 0.00
C GLU A 131 14.19 11.17 -0.37
N ILE A 132 13.52 10.48 -1.29
CA ILE A 132 13.88 9.11 -1.71
C ILE A 132 15.33 9.01 -2.19
N THR A 133 15.86 10.06 -2.83
CA THR A 133 17.26 10.10 -3.31
C THR A 133 18.29 10.03 -2.17
N ARG A 134 17.91 10.40 -0.94
CA ARG A 134 18.77 10.26 0.25
C ARG A 134 18.99 8.80 0.63
N HIS A 135 18.13 7.90 0.16
CA HIS A 135 18.20 6.46 0.37
C HIS A 135 18.79 5.73 -0.84
N GLY A 136 19.72 6.39 -1.54
CA GLY A 136 20.53 5.78 -2.59
C GLY A 136 19.86 5.54 -3.95
N PHE A 137 18.63 6.02 -4.17
CA PHE A 137 17.95 5.92 -5.47
C PHE A 137 18.21 7.14 -6.35
N ASP A 138 18.87 6.95 -7.48
CA ASP A 138 19.23 8.02 -8.43
C ASP A 138 18.04 8.50 -9.27
N ASP A 139 17.22 7.57 -9.76
CA ASP A 139 16.01 7.85 -10.54
C ASP A 139 14.76 7.53 -9.71
N VAL A 140 13.83 8.48 -9.60
CA VAL A 140 12.61 8.39 -8.80
C VAL A 140 11.38 8.74 -9.63
N TYR A 141 10.35 7.90 -9.54
CA TYR A 141 9.01 8.14 -10.08
C TYR A 141 7.94 7.59 -9.12
N ALA A 142 7.64 8.33 -8.05
CA ALA A 142 6.92 7.85 -6.88
C ALA A 142 5.37 7.84 -7.05
N LYS A 143 4.87 7.34 -8.19
CA LYS A 143 3.44 7.32 -8.54
C LYS A 143 2.67 6.27 -7.73
N ASN A 144 1.89 6.71 -6.74
CA ASN A 144 1.14 5.83 -5.82
C ASN A 144 -0.39 6.02 -5.93
N GLY A 145 -0.91 6.34 -7.11
CA GLY A 145 -2.33 6.61 -7.35
C GLY A 145 -2.55 7.65 -8.46
N ASN A 146 -3.81 7.89 -8.83
CA ASN A 146 -4.20 8.81 -9.91
C ASN A 146 -4.13 10.29 -9.48
N ARG A 147 -2.95 10.72 -9.03
CA ARG A 147 -2.64 12.07 -8.54
C ARG A 147 -1.21 12.46 -8.93
N PRO A 148 -0.81 13.74 -8.79
CA PRO A 148 0.59 14.15 -8.95
C PRO A 148 1.53 13.36 -8.04
N CYS A 149 2.77 13.15 -8.47
CA CYS A 149 3.78 12.40 -7.73
C CYS A 149 5.16 13.08 -7.84
N HIS A 150 6.06 12.81 -6.89
CA HIS A 150 7.43 13.27 -6.99
C HIS A 150 8.19 12.42 -8.01
N ALA A 151 8.89 13.08 -8.93
CA ALA A 151 9.76 12.42 -9.89
C ALA A 151 10.93 13.32 -10.30
N ASN A 152 12.04 12.69 -10.70
CA ASN A 152 13.21 13.35 -11.29
C ASN A 152 13.55 12.82 -12.70
N PHE A 153 12.65 12.02 -13.29
CA PHE A 153 12.69 11.69 -14.71
C PHE A 153 11.28 11.57 -15.29
N THR A 154 11.19 11.68 -16.61
CA THR A 154 9.93 11.61 -17.36
C THR A 154 9.71 10.22 -17.96
N LEU A 155 8.46 9.91 -18.34
CA LEU A 155 8.13 8.65 -19.04
C LEU A 155 8.79 8.50 -20.42
N ALA A 156 9.32 9.60 -20.97
CA ALA A 156 10.14 9.62 -22.19
C ALA A 156 11.63 9.37 -21.91
N GLY A 157 12.01 9.13 -20.66
CA GLY A 157 13.40 8.86 -20.26
C GLY A 157 14.28 10.10 -20.08
N ARG A 158 13.74 11.31 -20.10
CA ARG A 158 14.50 12.55 -19.83
C ARG A 158 14.63 12.82 -18.34
N THR A 159 15.83 13.15 -17.88
CA THR A 159 16.11 13.63 -16.52
C THR A 159 15.51 15.02 -16.32
N ILE A 160 14.94 15.27 -15.14
CA ILE A 160 14.38 16.56 -14.70
C ILE A 160 14.77 16.77 -13.23
N PRO A 161 14.73 18.02 -12.69
CA PRO A 161 14.83 18.22 -11.26
C PRO A 161 13.74 17.47 -10.50
N MET A 162 14.02 17.03 -9.27
CA MET A 162 13.01 16.43 -8.39
C MET A 162 11.86 17.40 -8.18
N GLN A 163 10.67 17.05 -8.66
CA GLN A 163 9.49 17.90 -8.60
C GLN A 163 8.20 17.09 -8.63
N LEU A 164 7.07 17.75 -8.35
CA LEU A 164 5.75 17.17 -8.59
C LEU A 164 5.45 17.11 -10.09
N VAL A 165 5.28 15.89 -10.61
CA VAL A 165 4.84 15.62 -11.98
C VAL A 165 3.39 15.17 -11.95
N ASN A 166 2.60 15.74 -12.87
CA ASN A 166 1.19 15.41 -13.05
C ASN A 166 0.96 14.72 -14.39
N ASP A 167 1.27 13.42 -14.48
CA ASP A 167 0.86 12.59 -15.61
C ASP A 167 -0.61 12.13 -15.44
N LYS A 168 -1.34 12.12 -16.56
CA LYS A 168 -2.74 11.68 -16.63
C LYS A 168 -2.90 10.17 -16.81
N LEU A 169 -1.79 9.44 -16.92
CA LEU A 169 -1.80 8.02 -17.16
C LEU A 169 -2.27 7.28 -15.89
N TYR A 170 -2.99 6.18 -16.06
CA TYR A 170 -3.40 5.35 -14.94
C TYR A 170 -2.16 4.91 -14.15
N HIS A 171 -2.20 5.02 -12.82
CA HIS A 171 -1.00 4.90 -11.98
C HIS A 171 -0.16 3.62 -12.21
N LEU A 172 -0.80 2.47 -12.45
CA LEU A 172 -0.09 1.21 -12.75
C LEU A 172 0.56 1.24 -14.13
N ASP A 173 -0.12 1.79 -15.13
CA ASP A 173 0.46 2.00 -16.47
C ASP A 173 1.65 2.97 -16.39
N ALA A 174 1.52 4.07 -15.66
CA ALA A 174 2.57 5.06 -15.47
C ALA A 174 3.81 4.46 -14.81
N CYS A 175 3.64 3.65 -13.75
CA CYS A 175 4.75 2.92 -13.13
C CYS A 175 5.42 1.97 -14.14
N SER A 176 4.64 1.27 -14.96
CA SER A 176 5.17 0.35 -15.98
C SER A 176 5.95 1.07 -17.08
N GLN A 177 5.45 2.21 -17.55
CA GLN A 177 6.15 3.06 -18.52
C GLN A 177 7.41 3.68 -17.94
N ALA A 178 7.39 4.09 -16.66
CA ALA A 178 8.55 4.58 -15.95
C ALA A 178 9.62 3.48 -15.80
N ALA A 179 9.22 2.24 -15.49
CA ALA A 179 10.13 1.11 -15.40
C ALA A 179 10.82 0.82 -16.73
N ARG A 180 10.06 0.81 -17.84
CA ARG A 180 10.63 0.73 -19.19
C ARG A 180 11.63 1.87 -19.44
N ALA A 181 11.26 3.11 -19.14
CA ALA A 181 12.12 4.27 -19.36
C ALA A 181 13.42 4.19 -18.55
N PHE A 182 13.35 3.72 -17.30
CA PHE A 182 14.52 3.48 -16.45
C PHE A 182 15.45 2.42 -17.06
N ILE A 183 14.92 1.26 -17.47
CA ILE A 183 15.71 0.18 -18.10
C ILE A 183 16.43 0.69 -19.34
N VAL A 184 15.72 1.41 -20.23
CA VAL A 184 16.32 1.97 -21.45
C VAL A 184 17.43 2.98 -21.14
N ARG A 185 17.24 3.85 -20.13
CA ARG A 185 18.23 4.86 -19.72
C ARG A 185 19.54 4.24 -19.22
N HIS A 186 19.48 3.07 -18.60
CA HIS A 186 20.63 2.44 -17.94
C HIS A 186 21.01 1.10 -18.57
N GLN A 187 20.60 0.83 -19.81
CA GLN A 187 20.85 -0.45 -20.50
C GLN A 187 22.34 -0.80 -20.67
N GLU A 188 23.24 0.17 -20.57
CA GLU A 188 24.69 0.01 -20.77
C GLU A 188 25.48 -0.25 -19.48
N LYS A 189 24.82 -0.32 -18.33
CA LYS A 189 25.46 -0.59 -17.02
C LYS A 189 24.52 -1.40 -16.11
N PRO A 190 25.06 -2.10 -15.09
CA PRO A 190 24.20 -2.79 -14.13
C PRO A 190 23.25 -1.81 -13.44
N PHE A 191 21.99 -2.21 -13.26
CA PHE A 191 21.00 -1.43 -12.54
C PHE A 191 20.22 -2.21 -11.50
N PHE A 192 19.76 -1.48 -10.48
CA PHE A 192 18.82 -1.93 -9.47
C PHE A 192 17.52 -1.14 -9.60
N LEU A 193 16.41 -1.84 -9.85
CA LEU A 193 15.10 -1.23 -9.94
C LEU A 193 14.18 -1.79 -8.85
N TYR A 194 13.75 -0.92 -7.92
CA TYR A 194 12.66 -1.20 -6.99
C TYR A 194 11.35 -0.62 -7.53
N LEU A 195 10.52 -1.50 -8.10
CA LEU A 195 9.22 -1.18 -8.68
C LEU A 195 8.10 -1.63 -7.74
N ALA A 196 7.56 -0.68 -6.98
CA ALA A 196 6.55 -0.91 -5.97
C ALA A 196 5.15 -0.54 -6.48
N TYR A 197 4.44 -1.49 -7.09
CA TYR A 197 3.05 -1.26 -7.50
C TYR A 197 2.13 -1.12 -6.28
N ARG A 198 1.11 -0.27 -6.41
CA ARG A 198 0.01 -0.18 -5.43
C ARG A 198 -1.01 -1.31 -5.58
N ALA A 199 -0.99 -2.09 -6.66
CA ALA A 199 -2.01 -3.12 -6.88
C ALA A 199 -1.87 -4.31 -5.92
N PRO A 200 -2.98 -4.91 -5.44
CA PRO A 200 -4.38 -4.45 -5.54
C PRO A 200 -4.86 -3.48 -4.43
N HIS A 201 -3.98 -2.95 -3.57
CA HIS A 201 -4.36 -2.06 -2.46
C HIS A 201 -5.34 -0.93 -2.85
N VAL A 202 -6.31 -0.72 -1.96
CA VAL A 202 -7.34 0.33 -2.04
C VAL A 202 -6.78 1.76 -2.17
N PRO A 203 -7.50 2.74 -2.75
CA PRO A 203 -8.77 2.62 -3.45
C PRO A 203 -8.66 1.73 -4.68
N LEU A 204 -9.66 0.88 -4.88
CA LEU A 204 -9.79 0.08 -6.09
C LEU A 204 -10.30 0.99 -7.20
N ASP A 205 -9.51 1.12 -8.27
CA ASP A 205 -9.70 2.15 -9.28
C ASP A 205 -9.30 1.70 -10.69
N ALA A 206 -9.41 0.40 -10.96
CA ALA A 206 -9.12 -0.15 -12.27
C ALA A 206 -9.98 0.53 -13.36
N PRO A 207 -9.39 1.03 -14.46
CA PRO A 207 -10.14 1.55 -15.59
C PRO A 207 -10.85 0.43 -16.36
N GLU A 208 -11.86 0.81 -17.14
CA GLU A 208 -12.71 -0.11 -17.90
C GLU A 208 -11.93 -1.10 -18.78
N LYS A 209 -10.80 -0.67 -19.36
CA LYS A 209 -9.93 -1.52 -20.19
C LYS A 209 -9.41 -2.78 -19.47
N TYR A 210 -9.34 -2.75 -18.14
CA TYR A 210 -8.95 -3.90 -17.32
C TYR A 210 -10.17 -4.63 -16.75
N LEU A 211 -11.22 -3.91 -16.37
CA LEU A 211 -12.47 -4.50 -15.88
C LEU A 211 -13.10 -5.42 -16.92
N SER A 212 -13.09 -5.01 -18.19
CA SER A 212 -13.63 -5.79 -19.31
C SER A 212 -12.92 -7.13 -19.55
N ARG A 213 -11.71 -7.32 -18.99
CA ARG A 213 -10.99 -8.61 -19.04
C ARG A 213 -11.57 -9.66 -18.11
N PHE A 214 -12.47 -9.30 -17.21
CA PHE A 214 -13.06 -10.23 -16.24
C PHE A 214 -14.58 -10.24 -16.41
N PRO A 215 -15.13 -10.72 -17.54
CA PRO A 215 -16.58 -10.82 -17.70
C PRO A 215 -17.16 -11.87 -16.75
N GLY A 216 -18.45 -11.76 -16.42
CA GLY A 216 -19.16 -12.71 -15.57
C GLY A 216 -19.46 -12.19 -14.16
N LYS A 217 -20.20 -13.01 -13.40
CA LYS A 217 -20.70 -12.65 -12.06
C LYS A 217 -19.64 -12.92 -10.99
N MET A 218 -19.22 -11.87 -10.30
CA MET A 218 -18.33 -11.90 -9.12
C MET A 218 -18.58 -10.66 -8.28
N ALA A 219 -18.07 -10.63 -7.04
CA ALA A 219 -18.06 -9.42 -6.22
C ALA A 219 -17.32 -8.29 -6.95
N GLU A 220 -17.82 -7.06 -6.89
CA GLU A 220 -17.27 -5.95 -7.65
C GLU A 220 -15.84 -5.62 -7.19
N ARG A 221 -15.57 -5.67 -5.88
CA ARG A 221 -14.21 -5.48 -5.37
C ARG A 221 -13.25 -6.58 -5.83
N ARG A 222 -13.71 -7.83 -5.97
CA ARG A 222 -12.93 -8.92 -6.60
C ARG A 222 -12.60 -8.58 -8.05
N ARG A 223 -13.59 -8.16 -8.84
CA ARG A 223 -13.38 -7.72 -10.24
C ARG A 223 -12.33 -6.62 -10.34
N GLN A 224 -12.42 -5.62 -9.48
CA GLN A 224 -11.46 -4.51 -9.48
C GLN A 224 -10.06 -4.94 -9.05
N ALA A 225 -9.90 -5.79 -8.03
CA ALA A 225 -8.60 -6.37 -7.67
C ALA A 225 -7.97 -7.13 -8.83
N LEU A 226 -8.71 -8.05 -9.44
CA LEU A 226 -8.24 -8.83 -10.59
C LEU A 226 -7.86 -7.92 -11.77
N ALA A 227 -8.63 -6.87 -12.03
CA ALA A 227 -8.33 -5.89 -13.05
C ALA A 227 -7.03 -5.10 -12.74
N MET A 228 -6.80 -4.71 -11.49
CA MET A 228 -5.54 -4.07 -11.07
C MET A 228 -4.35 -5.03 -11.16
N ILE A 229 -4.52 -6.29 -10.77
CA ILE A 229 -3.51 -7.34 -10.91
C ILE A 229 -3.19 -7.58 -12.39
N SER A 230 -4.19 -7.60 -13.27
CA SER A 230 -3.98 -7.72 -14.73
C SER A 230 -3.24 -6.51 -15.32
N ALA A 231 -3.48 -5.29 -14.81
CA ALA A 231 -2.72 -4.11 -15.21
C ALA A 231 -1.25 -4.18 -14.79
N MET A 232 -0.99 -4.72 -13.60
CA MET A 232 0.37 -5.00 -13.14
C MET A 232 1.04 -6.10 -13.99
N ASP A 233 0.29 -7.13 -14.40
CA ASP A 233 0.79 -8.19 -15.28
C ASP A 233 1.19 -7.67 -16.66
N ASP A 234 0.41 -6.76 -17.27
CA ASP A 234 0.83 -6.04 -18.49
C ASP A 234 2.17 -5.32 -18.27
N GLY A 235 2.38 -4.75 -17.10
CA GLY A 235 3.64 -4.12 -16.68
C GLY A 235 4.81 -5.11 -16.62
N VAL A 236 4.58 -6.30 -16.05
CA VAL A 236 5.57 -7.41 -16.08
C VAL A 236 5.91 -7.79 -17.52
N GLY A 237 4.90 -7.90 -18.40
CA GLY A 237 5.10 -8.16 -19.83
C GLY A 237 5.93 -7.08 -20.53
N LEU A 238 5.66 -5.80 -20.23
CA LEU A 238 6.41 -4.68 -20.75
C LEU A 238 7.88 -4.69 -20.30
N ILE A 239 8.14 -4.97 -19.03
CA ILE A 239 9.51 -5.06 -18.49
C ILE A 239 10.27 -6.19 -19.18
N ARG A 240 9.71 -7.40 -19.21
CA ARG A 240 10.35 -8.56 -19.83
C ARG A 240 10.63 -8.35 -21.32
N SER A 241 9.66 -7.83 -22.07
CA SER A 241 9.85 -7.53 -23.49
C SER A 241 10.88 -6.42 -23.72
N THR A 242 11.00 -5.46 -22.82
CA THR A 242 12.03 -4.42 -22.87
C THR A 242 13.41 -5.01 -22.59
N LEU A 243 13.57 -5.82 -21.53
CA LEU A 243 14.82 -6.52 -21.27
C LEU A 243 15.26 -7.37 -22.46
N LYS A 244 14.33 -8.12 -23.06
CA LYS A 244 14.61 -8.93 -24.25
C LYS A 244 15.02 -8.08 -25.46
N ARG A 245 14.36 -6.94 -25.71
CA ARG A 245 14.68 -6.04 -26.83
C ARG A 245 16.09 -5.45 -26.74
N HIS A 246 16.60 -5.30 -25.52
CA HIS A 246 17.90 -4.71 -25.24
C HIS A 246 18.95 -5.76 -24.82
N ASP A 247 18.68 -7.05 -25.06
CA ASP A 247 19.58 -8.17 -24.75
C ASP A 247 19.98 -8.29 -23.26
N LEU A 248 19.12 -7.80 -22.36
CA LEU A 248 19.35 -7.81 -20.92
C LEU A 248 18.69 -9.00 -20.20
N GLU A 249 17.75 -9.72 -20.83
CA GLU A 249 16.92 -10.75 -20.17
C GLU A 249 17.78 -11.85 -19.52
N GLN A 250 18.87 -12.27 -20.16
CA GLN A 250 19.75 -13.32 -19.62
C GLN A 250 20.58 -12.85 -18.43
N ASN A 251 20.93 -11.56 -18.39
CA ASN A 251 21.72 -10.96 -17.31
C ASN A 251 20.88 -10.12 -16.34
N THR A 252 19.60 -10.46 -16.15
CA THR A 252 18.71 -9.77 -15.21
C THR A 252 18.02 -10.77 -14.31
N ILE A 253 18.17 -10.59 -12.99
CA ILE A 253 17.34 -11.28 -11.99
C ILE A 253 16.13 -10.41 -11.63
N ILE A 254 14.95 -11.03 -11.64
CA ILE A 254 13.69 -10.41 -11.25
C ILE A 254 13.14 -11.14 -10.03
N PHE A 255 12.90 -10.39 -8.96
CA PHE A 255 12.10 -10.81 -7.81
C PHE A 255 10.70 -10.20 -7.95
N TYR A 256 9.65 -11.00 -7.83
CA TYR A 256 8.27 -10.56 -7.72
C TYR A 256 7.72 -11.01 -6.36
N ILE A 257 7.38 -10.06 -5.49
CA ILE A 257 7.05 -10.33 -4.08
C ILE A 257 5.86 -9.47 -3.64
N GLY A 258 4.91 -10.03 -2.89
CA GLY A 258 3.89 -9.24 -2.19
C GLY A 258 4.37 -8.65 -0.85
N ASP A 259 3.95 -7.43 -0.51
CA ASP A 259 4.40 -6.79 0.73
C ASP A 259 3.79 -7.39 2.01
N ASN A 260 2.57 -7.88 1.93
CA ASN A 260 1.86 -8.61 2.97
C ASN A 260 0.67 -9.36 2.36
N GLY A 261 0.02 -10.24 3.12
CA GLY A 261 -1.22 -10.88 2.68
C GLY A 261 -2.38 -9.89 2.49
N ALA A 262 -3.46 -10.34 1.83
CA ALA A 262 -4.60 -9.49 1.50
C ALA A 262 -5.43 -9.10 2.75
N PRO A 263 -5.98 -7.88 2.84
CA PRO A 263 -6.99 -7.52 3.83
C PRO A 263 -8.36 -8.07 3.42
N LEU A 264 -8.90 -9.04 4.16
CA LEU A 264 -10.21 -9.66 3.87
C LEU A 264 -11.37 -9.02 4.65
N LYS A 265 -11.06 -8.38 5.79
CA LYS A 265 -12.01 -7.74 6.72
C LYS A 265 -13.10 -8.67 7.24
N ILE A 266 -12.77 -9.93 7.55
CA ILE A 266 -13.66 -11.05 7.99
C ILE A 266 -14.85 -11.32 7.05
N HIS A 267 -15.67 -10.32 6.77
CA HIS A 267 -16.90 -10.38 5.99
C HIS A 267 -16.73 -10.15 4.49
N LYS A 268 -15.56 -9.70 4.02
CA LYS A 268 -15.31 -9.38 2.61
C LYS A 268 -16.40 -8.48 1.99
N HIS A 269 -16.88 -7.50 2.76
CA HIS A 269 -18.04 -6.71 2.39
C HIS A 269 -17.81 -5.96 1.07
N ASP A 270 -18.64 -6.27 0.08
CA ASP A 270 -18.52 -5.73 -1.28
C ASP A 270 -19.08 -4.30 -1.38
N ALA A 271 -18.28 -3.33 -0.93
CA ALA A 271 -18.57 -1.90 -1.02
C ALA A 271 -17.61 -1.20 -1.99
N PRO A 272 -17.85 -1.23 -3.31
CA PRO A 272 -16.96 -0.58 -4.28
C PRO A 272 -16.81 0.93 -4.01
N GLY A 273 -15.61 1.46 -4.24
CA GLY A 273 -15.23 2.85 -3.94
C GLY A 273 -13.96 2.97 -3.07
N GLY A 274 -13.50 4.20 -2.87
CA GLY A 274 -12.15 4.48 -2.34
C GLY A 274 -11.94 4.39 -0.83
N GLY A 275 -12.86 3.76 -0.10
CA GLY A 275 -12.77 3.61 1.36
C GLY A 275 -11.94 2.40 1.79
N PRO A 276 -11.46 2.37 3.06
CA PRO A 276 -10.82 1.20 3.62
C PRO A 276 -11.83 0.03 3.68
N GLY A 277 -11.41 -1.15 3.26
CA GLY A 277 -12.25 -2.34 3.16
C GLY A 277 -11.42 -3.53 2.71
N TRP A 278 -12.06 -4.66 2.47
CA TRP A 278 -11.37 -5.76 1.80
C TRP A 278 -10.96 -5.33 0.40
N ASP A 279 -9.79 -5.69 -0.10
CA ASP A 279 -9.35 -5.18 -1.40
C ASP A 279 -9.81 -6.05 -2.57
N GLY A 280 -10.49 -7.17 -2.33
CA GLY A 280 -10.92 -8.10 -3.37
C GLY A 280 -9.89 -9.19 -3.68
N SER A 281 -8.69 -9.11 -3.09
CA SER A 281 -7.73 -10.21 -3.10
C SER A 281 -8.10 -11.26 -2.04
N LEU A 282 -7.65 -12.51 -2.23
CA LEU A 282 -7.99 -13.67 -1.40
C LEU A 282 -6.75 -14.24 -0.73
N ASN A 283 -6.91 -14.91 0.41
CA ASN A 283 -5.81 -15.63 1.07
C ASN A 283 -6.04 -17.14 1.16
N GLU A 284 -7.27 -17.61 0.91
CA GLU A 284 -7.60 -19.03 1.00
C GLU A 284 -6.71 -19.88 0.06
N PRO A 285 -6.23 -21.06 0.53
CA PRO A 285 -6.62 -21.76 1.75
C PRO A 285 -5.87 -21.31 3.02
N MET A 286 -4.98 -20.31 2.94
CA MET A 286 -4.26 -19.79 4.11
C MET A 286 -5.21 -19.04 5.04
N ASN A 287 -4.85 -19.03 6.33
CA ASN A 287 -5.70 -18.49 7.37
C ASN A 287 -5.24 -17.10 7.82
N GLY A 288 -6.21 -16.23 8.09
CA GLY A 288 -5.98 -14.83 8.43
C GLY A 288 -5.73 -13.91 7.23
N GLU A 289 -5.30 -12.70 7.54
CA GLU A 289 -5.27 -11.58 6.60
C GLU A 289 -4.21 -10.53 7.00
N LYS A 290 -4.06 -9.48 6.19
CA LYS A 290 -3.22 -8.31 6.49
C LYS A 290 -3.33 -7.91 7.96
N GLY A 291 -2.16 -7.80 8.60
CA GLY A 291 -2.01 -7.52 10.03
C GLY A 291 -1.88 -8.77 10.91
N MET A 292 -2.13 -9.98 10.41
CA MET A 292 -1.94 -11.21 11.21
C MET A 292 -0.60 -11.89 10.89
N LEU A 293 0.03 -12.52 11.88
CA LEU A 293 1.21 -13.37 11.66
C LEU A 293 0.84 -14.83 11.31
N SER A 294 -0.44 -15.13 11.12
CA SER A 294 -0.89 -16.36 10.46
C SER A 294 -0.49 -16.37 8.97
N GLU A 295 -0.47 -17.52 8.31
CA GLU A 295 0.01 -17.71 6.93
C GLU A 295 -0.64 -16.73 5.95
N GLY A 296 -1.94 -16.46 6.09
CA GLY A 296 -2.68 -15.54 5.23
C GLY A 296 -2.30 -14.06 5.37
N GLY A 297 -1.49 -13.69 6.38
CA GLY A 297 -1.00 -12.32 6.56
C GLY A 297 0.48 -12.11 6.15
N ILE A 298 1.30 -13.16 6.12
CA ILE A 298 2.75 -13.08 5.89
C ILE A 298 3.28 -13.96 4.76
N ARG A 299 2.57 -15.00 4.35
CA ARG A 299 2.90 -15.79 3.15
C ARG A 299 2.36 -15.03 1.94
N VAL A 300 3.20 -14.79 0.94
CA VAL A 300 2.91 -13.85 -0.17
C VAL A 300 3.28 -14.46 -1.51
N PRO A 301 2.72 -13.97 -2.65
CA PRO A 301 3.24 -14.32 -3.96
C PRO A 301 4.75 -14.05 -4.00
N PHE A 302 5.54 -15.04 -4.43
CA PHE A 302 6.99 -14.94 -4.45
C PHE A 302 7.53 -15.73 -5.66
N VAL A 303 8.06 -15.01 -6.64
CA VAL A 303 8.66 -15.56 -7.86
C VAL A 303 10.04 -14.97 -8.06
N ILE A 304 11.00 -15.80 -8.47
CA ILE A 304 12.36 -15.39 -8.82
C ILE A 304 12.66 -15.89 -10.21
N ALA A 305 13.11 -15.05 -11.13
CA ALA A 305 13.52 -15.48 -12.46
C ALA A 305 14.84 -14.84 -12.85
N TRP A 306 15.77 -15.68 -13.32
CA TRP A 306 17.03 -15.24 -13.92
C TRP A 306 17.43 -16.24 -15.00
N PRO A 307 16.87 -16.13 -16.22
CA PRO A 307 16.96 -17.17 -17.25
C PRO A 307 18.39 -17.59 -17.62
N GLY A 308 19.37 -16.68 -17.55
CA GLY A 308 20.76 -16.97 -17.89
C GLY A 308 21.55 -17.71 -16.80
N SER A 309 20.92 -18.04 -15.67
CA SER A 309 21.64 -18.45 -14.46
C SER A 309 20.87 -19.42 -13.56
N ILE A 310 19.55 -19.27 -13.45
CA ILE A 310 18.68 -20.12 -12.65
C ILE A 310 17.86 -21.00 -13.60
N PRO A 311 17.91 -22.35 -13.47
CA PRO A 311 17.04 -23.23 -14.24
C PRO A 311 15.55 -22.88 -14.01
N GLY A 312 14.77 -22.78 -15.08
CA GLY A 312 13.34 -22.48 -14.98
C GLY A 312 12.48 -23.68 -14.56
N GLY A 313 11.20 -23.42 -14.29
CA GLY A 313 10.19 -24.45 -14.02
C GLY A 313 10.24 -25.03 -12.61
N GLN A 314 10.89 -24.35 -11.67
CA GLN A 314 11.05 -24.85 -10.30
C GLN A 314 9.87 -24.43 -9.41
N VAL A 315 9.44 -25.35 -8.54
CA VAL A 315 8.62 -25.02 -7.36
C VAL A 315 9.50 -25.23 -6.13
N TYR A 316 9.84 -24.13 -5.45
CA TYR A 316 10.69 -24.19 -4.27
C TYR A 316 9.85 -24.31 -2.99
N GLY A 317 10.05 -25.41 -2.26
CA GLY A 317 9.28 -25.79 -1.08
C GLY A 317 9.86 -25.29 0.24
N HIS A 318 11.12 -24.89 0.31
CA HIS A 318 11.70 -24.41 1.57
C HIS A 318 11.32 -22.96 1.87
N PRO A 319 11.20 -22.56 3.15
CA PRO A 319 10.86 -21.21 3.52
C PRO A 319 11.97 -20.23 3.10
N ILE A 320 11.57 -19.16 2.40
CA ILE A 320 12.41 -18.00 2.08
C ILE A 320 11.68 -16.72 2.50
N ILE A 321 12.43 -15.64 2.71
CA ILE A 321 11.87 -14.38 3.22
C ILE A 321 12.39 -13.20 2.39
N ALA A 322 11.61 -12.14 2.27
CA ALA A 322 11.98 -10.95 1.49
C ALA A 322 13.34 -10.32 1.89
N LEU A 323 13.84 -10.58 3.10
CA LEU A 323 15.19 -10.16 3.53
C LEU A 323 16.30 -10.75 2.66
N ASP A 324 16.06 -11.93 2.07
CA ASP A 324 17.00 -12.65 1.22
C ASP A 324 17.36 -11.88 -0.07
N VAL A 325 16.49 -10.95 -0.49
CA VAL A 325 16.74 -10.10 -1.66
C VAL A 325 17.99 -9.26 -1.45
N ALA A 326 18.18 -8.66 -0.27
CA ALA A 326 19.33 -7.83 0.01
C ALA A 326 20.63 -8.62 0.02
N ALA A 327 20.65 -9.77 0.71
CA ALA A 327 21.82 -10.64 0.77
C ALA A 327 22.18 -11.22 -0.62
N THR A 328 21.16 -11.60 -1.40
CA THR A 328 21.35 -12.03 -2.79
C THR A 328 21.91 -10.88 -3.64
N ALA A 329 21.36 -9.67 -3.54
CA ALA A 329 21.81 -8.51 -4.31
C ALA A 329 23.27 -8.12 -4.00
N VAL A 330 23.64 -8.09 -2.71
CA VAL A 330 25.02 -7.83 -2.27
C VAL A 330 25.99 -8.86 -2.86
N ALA A 331 25.63 -10.15 -2.82
CA ALA A 331 26.46 -11.21 -3.39
C ALA A 331 26.60 -11.07 -4.92
N LEU A 332 25.51 -10.80 -5.64
CA LEU A 332 25.53 -10.64 -7.10
C LEU A 332 26.29 -9.40 -7.57
N ALA A 333 26.36 -8.36 -6.74
CA ALA A 333 27.14 -7.17 -7.02
C ALA A 333 28.66 -7.34 -6.79
N GLY A 334 29.09 -8.52 -6.32
CA GLY A 334 30.49 -8.80 -5.96
C GLY A 334 30.97 -8.01 -4.75
N LEU A 335 30.05 -7.55 -3.90
CA LEU A 335 30.38 -6.90 -2.63
C LEU A 335 30.79 -7.95 -1.60
N ARG A 336 31.57 -7.53 -0.60
CA ARG A 336 31.92 -8.41 0.53
C ARG A 336 30.64 -8.83 1.26
N PRO A 337 30.58 -10.07 1.78
CA PRO A 337 29.49 -10.49 2.65
C PRO A 337 29.28 -9.48 3.79
N ASP A 338 28.02 -9.14 4.04
CA ASP A 338 27.63 -8.22 5.10
C ASP A 338 26.89 -9.02 6.19
N ASP A 339 27.61 -9.32 7.28
CA ASP A 339 27.10 -10.10 8.41
C ASP A 339 26.01 -9.35 9.20
N SER A 340 25.72 -8.09 8.88
CA SER A 340 24.60 -7.36 9.47
C SER A 340 23.25 -7.71 8.84
N LEU A 341 23.24 -8.33 7.66
CA LEU A 341 22.01 -8.76 6.99
C LEU A 341 21.44 -10.03 7.63
N ASP A 342 20.12 -10.10 7.77
CA ASP A 342 19.42 -11.27 8.32
C ASP A 342 19.01 -12.28 7.22
N GLY A 343 19.04 -11.88 5.95
CA GLY A 343 18.73 -12.75 4.80
C GLY A 343 19.95 -13.53 4.30
N VAL A 344 19.73 -14.46 3.37
CA VAL A 344 20.80 -15.23 2.72
C VAL A 344 20.77 -15.10 1.19
N ASN A 345 21.90 -15.39 0.55
CA ASN A 345 21.95 -15.50 -0.92
C ASN A 345 21.22 -16.78 -1.38
N LEU A 346 20.15 -16.61 -2.16
CA LEU A 346 19.31 -17.72 -2.63
C LEU A 346 19.83 -18.40 -3.90
N VAL A 347 20.68 -17.74 -4.69
CA VAL A 347 21.10 -18.23 -6.01
C VAL A 347 21.75 -19.63 -5.96
N PRO A 348 22.66 -19.92 -5.02
CA PRO A 348 23.25 -21.26 -4.93
C PRO A 348 22.22 -22.38 -4.68
N TYR A 349 21.12 -22.08 -3.97
CA TYR A 349 20.05 -23.06 -3.73
C TYR A 349 19.24 -23.31 -5.00
N PHE A 350 18.90 -22.25 -5.73
CA PHE A 350 18.13 -22.38 -6.99
C PHE A 350 18.94 -22.98 -8.14
N ARG A 351 20.26 -22.98 -8.06
CA ARG A 351 21.16 -23.69 -9.00
C ARG A 351 21.45 -25.14 -8.60
N GLY A 352 20.99 -25.58 -7.41
CA GLY A 352 21.30 -26.90 -6.87
C GLY A 352 22.73 -27.05 -6.34
N GLU A 353 23.50 -25.97 -6.26
CA GLU A 353 24.85 -25.93 -5.66
C GLU A 353 24.78 -26.12 -4.14
N ARG A 354 23.66 -25.70 -3.52
CA ARG A 354 23.32 -25.96 -2.12
C ARG A 354 21.97 -26.65 -2.03
N GLN A 355 21.87 -27.66 -1.18
CA GLN A 355 20.67 -28.45 -0.97
C GLN A 355 19.98 -28.05 0.34
N GLY A 356 18.66 -28.26 0.42
CA GLY A 356 17.88 -28.04 1.64
C GLY A 356 17.45 -26.59 1.87
N ALA A 357 17.03 -26.28 3.09
CA ALA A 357 16.47 -24.98 3.43
C ALA A 357 17.56 -23.91 3.64
N PRO A 358 17.37 -22.69 3.11
CA PRO A 358 18.32 -21.59 3.29
C PRO A 358 18.34 -21.07 4.73
N HIS A 359 17.25 -21.27 5.46
CA HIS A 359 17.05 -20.81 6.82
C HIS A 359 16.75 -21.97 7.76
N THR A 360 17.42 -22.02 8.91
CA THR A 360 17.04 -22.95 9.99
C THR A 360 15.71 -22.57 10.64
N SER A 361 15.41 -21.27 10.67
CA SER A 361 14.13 -20.70 11.11
C SER A 361 14.02 -19.25 10.67
N ILE A 362 12.79 -18.79 10.47
CA ILE A 362 12.43 -17.39 10.23
C ILE A 362 11.43 -16.92 11.28
N GLN A 363 11.52 -15.66 11.68
CA GLN A 363 10.75 -15.09 12.79
C GLN A 363 10.01 -13.82 12.39
N TRP A 364 9.02 -13.45 13.20
CA TRP A 364 8.28 -12.22 13.07
C TRP A 364 7.92 -11.66 14.44
N ARG A 365 7.95 -10.34 14.55
CA ARG A 365 7.32 -9.59 15.64
C ARG A 365 6.58 -8.40 15.05
N TRP A 366 5.31 -8.26 15.42
CA TRP A 366 4.49 -7.17 14.95
C TRP A 366 3.43 -6.81 15.98
N ILE A 367 3.61 -5.65 16.62
CA ILE A 367 2.72 -5.15 17.67
C ILE A 367 2.54 -6.25 18.73
N ALA A 368 1.32 -6.68 19.04
CA ALA A 368 1.05 -7.68 20.08
C ALA A 368 1.17 -9.14 19.60
N GLN A 369 1.84 -9.38 18.46
CA GLN A 369 2.01 -10.71 17.86
C GLN A 369 3.49 -11.04 17.68
N SER A 370 3.80 -12.33 17.80
CA SER A 370 5.11 -12.88 17.42
C SER A 370 4.95 -14.28 16.84
N ALA A 371 5.83 -14.65 15.92
CA ALA A 371 5.81 -15.98 15.32
C ALA A 371 7.22 -16.45 14.99
N ILE A 372 7.41 -17.77 14.96
CA ILE A 372 8.60 -18.43 14.44
C ILE A 372 8.17 -19.62 13.58
N ARG A 373 8.78 -19.77 12.41
CA ARG A 373 8.71 -20.98 11.60
C ARG A 373 10.08 -21.63 11.56
N ALA A 374 10.18 -22.90 11.96
CA ALA A 374 11.40 -23.71 11.86
C ALA A 374 11.08 -25.04 11.17
N GLY A 375 11.49 -25.17 9.91
CA GLY A 375 11.04 -26.26 9.04
C GLY A 375 9.51 -26.20 8.85
N ASP A 376 8.84 -27.28 9.18
CA ASP A 376 7.37 -27.39 9.07
C ASP A 376 6.63 -26.85 10.29
N TRP A 377 7.32 -26.64 11.41
CA TRP A 377 6.68 -26.22 12.65
C TRP A 377 6.61 -24.70 12.75
N LYS A 378 5.42 -24.20 13.08
CA LYS A 378 5.17 -22.77 13.29
C LYS A 378 4.53 -22.55 14.66
N LEU A 379 5.18 -21.73 15.49
CA LEU A 379 4.60 -21.19 16.72
C LEU A 379 4.11 -19.77 16.44
N LEU A 380 2.87 -19.47 16.80
CA LEU A 380 2.25 -18.16 16.71
C LEU A 380 1.74 -17.73 18.08
N LYS A 381 2.07 -16.50 18.47
CA LYS A 381 1.61 -15.86 19.70
C LYS A 381 0.83 -14.60 19.34
N GLY A 382 -0.31 -14.41 20.00
CA GLY A 382 -1.02 -13.14 20.06
C GLY A 382 -1.33 -12.86 21.51
N GLY A 383 -0.66 -11.87 22.11
CA GLY A 383 -0.55 -11.68 23.58
C GLY A 383 -0.41 -13.02 24.33
N LYS A 384 -1.29 -13.29 25.31
CA LYS A 384 -1.39 -14.56 26.06
C LYS A 384 -1.89 -15.80 25.28
N ARG A 385 -2.32 -15.68 24.01
CA ARG A 385 -2.77 -16.85 23.21
C ARG A 385 -1.57 -17.42 22.48
N GLU A 386 -1.42 -18.74 22.49
CA GLU A 386 -0.38 -19.46 21.77
C GLU A 386 -0.96 -20.58 20.92
N TYR A 387 -0.39 -20.74 19.73
CA TYR A 387 -0.78 -21.73 18.75
C TYR A 387 0.46 -22.39 18.16
N LEU A 388 0.42 -23.72 18.01
CA LEU A 388 1.46 -24.48 17.34
C LEU A 388 0.84 -25.24 16.16
N PHE A 389 1.46 -25.13 14.99
CA PHE A 389 0.99 -25.76 13.76
C PHE A 389 2.12 -26.56 13.09
N ASN A 390 1.76 -27.64 12.42
CA ASN A 390 2.62 -28.35 11.48
C ASN A 390 2.15 -28.06 10.05
N LEU A 391 2.86 -27.16 9.37
CA LEU A 391 2.51 -26.64 8.04
C LEU A 391 2.70 -27.66 6.90
N SER A 392 3.36 -28.80 7.13
CA SER A 392 3.44 -29.87 6.13
C SER A 392 2.07 -30.51 5.87
N ASN A 393 1.25 -30.62 6.92
CA ASN A 393 -0.07 -31.25 6.88
C ASN A 393 -1.22 -30.23 7.00
N ASP A 394 -0.96 -29.05 7.58
CA ASP A 394 -1.96 -28.03 7.85
C ASP A 394 -1.45 -26.63 7.48
N ARG A 395 -1.39 -26.35 6.18
CA ARG A 395 -1.02 -25.03 5.64
C ARG A 395 -2.04 -23.94 6.02
N GLY A 396 -3.26 -24.34 6.40
CA GLY A 396 -4.34 -23.45 6.79
C GLY A 396 -4.37 -23.16 8.29
N GLU A 397 -3.42 -23.64 9.10
CA GLU A 397 -3.34 -23.38 10.53
C GLU A 397 -4.69 -23.58 11.25
N LYS A 398 -5.36 -24.70 10.98
CA LYS A 398 -6.68 -25.04 11.51
C LYS A 398 -6.61 -25.87 12.78
N THR A 399 -5.53 -26.64 12.97
CA THR A 399 -5.37 -27.56 14.09
C THR A 399 -4.26 -27.09 15.02
N ASN A 400 -4.63 -26.53 16.17
CA ASN A 400 -3.67 -26.11 17.17
C ASN A 400 -3.11 -27.31 17.96
N LEU A 401 -1.82 -27.61 17.80
CA LEU A 401 -1.10 -28.72 18.40
C LEU A 401 -0.36 -28.34 19.70
N ILE A 402 -0.61 -27.15 20.26
CA ILE A 402 0.16 -26.63 21.41
C ILE A 402 0.13 -27.57 22.63
N HIS A 403 -0.97 -28.31 22.84
CA HIS A 403 -1.14 -29.23 23.96
C HIS A 403 -0.66 -30.66 23.66
N SER A 404 -0.71 -31.09 22.40
CA SER A 404 -0.28 -32.42 21.99
C SER A 404 1.23 -32.49 21.74
N GLU A 405 1.87 -31.37 21.41
CA GLU A 405 3.30 -31.28 21.07
C GLU A 405 4.08 -30.29 21.97
N PRO A 406 4.03 -30.43 23.30
CA PRO A 406 4.56 -29.43 24.23
C PRO A 406 6.08 -29.26 24.14
N ALA A 407 6.83 -30.32 23.82
CA ALA A 407 8.28 -30.26 23.67
C ALA A 407 8.71 -29.40 22.46
N ILE A 408 7.94 -29.49 21.36
CA ILE A 408 8.16 -28.67 20.17
C ILE A 408 7.81 -27.22 20.46
N ALA A 409 6.69 -26.98 21.15
CA ALA A 409 6.27 -25.65 21.57
C ALA A 409 7.34 -24.96 22.41
N GLU A 410 7.89 -25.65 23.42
CA GLU A 410 8.92 -25.10 24.31
C GLU A 410 10.20 -24.76 23.53
N ARG A 411 10.65 -25.66 22.66
CA ARG A 411 11.82 -25.41 21.81
C ARG A 411 11.66 -24.17 20.92
N LEU A 412 10.49 -24.01 20.29
CA LEU A 412 10.23 -22.84 19.46
C LEU A 412 10.04 -21.57 20.28
N ARG A 413 9.43 -21.66 21.46
CA ARG A 413 9.28 -20.54 22.40
C ARG A 413 10.63 -20.01 22.84
N ALA A 414 11.56 -20.88 23.22
CA ALA A 414 12.93 -20.52 23.59
C ALA A 414 13.67 -19.83 22.42
N LYS A 415 13.61 -20.40 21.21
CA LYS A 415 14.22 -19.78 20.02
C LYS A 415 13.65 -18.41 19.70
N LEU A 416 12.33 -18.26 19.78
CA LEU A 416 11.65 -17.01 19.50
C LEU A 416 11.99 -15.93 20.55
N ALA A 417 12.03 -16.31 21.84
CA ALA A 417 12.43 -15.40 22.92
C ALA A 417 13.89 -14.92 22.74
N HIS A 418 14.81 -15.85 22.47
CA HIS A 418 16.22 -15.52 22.24
C HIS A 418 16.42 -14.56 21.06
N TRP A 419 15.75 -14.80 19.93
CA TRP A 419 15.77 -13.87 18.79
C TRP A 419 15.21 -12.49 19.18
N ALA A 420 14.11 -12.46 19.95
CA ALA A 420 13.44 -11.22 20.33
C ALA A 420 14.29 -10.33 21.26
N ASP A 421 15.22 -10.89 22.03
CA ASP A 421 16.15 -10.14 22.88
C ASP A 421 17.13 -9.26 22.08
N GLY A 422 17.34 -9.58 20.80
CA GLY A 422 18.15 -8.81 19.86
C GLY A 422 17.43 -7.65 19.14
N LEU A 423 16.17 -7.39 19.47
CA LEU A 423 15.33 -6.41 18.78
C LEU A 423 15.26 -5.05 19.51
N GLN A 424 14.63 -4.07 18.87
CA GLN A 424 14.33 -2.75 19.42
C GLN A 424 12.83 -2.45 19.33
N PRO A 425 12.12 -2.27 20.47
CA PRO A 425 12.55 -2.57 21.84
C PRO A 425 12.90 -4.06 22.01
N ARG A 426 13.64 -4.43 23.05
CA ARG A 426 14.02 -5.82 23.33
C ARG A 426 12.81 -6.66 23.79
N GLY A 427 12.86 -7.95 23.49
CA GLY A 427 11.90 -8.94 23.97
C GLY A 427 10.64 -9.07 23.12
N LEU A 428 9.72 -9.94 23.56
CA LEU A 428 8.43 -10.12 22.91
C LEU A 428 7.50 -8.97 23.29
N ALA A 429 6.75 -8.47 22.31
CA ALA A 429 5.74 -7.44 22.57
C ALA A 429 4.47 -8.10 23.13
N LEU A 430 4.08 -7.68 24.34
CA LEU A 430 3.02 -8.33 25.12
C LEU A 430 1.75 -7.47 25.32
N ASP A 431 1.78 -6.18 24.95
CA ASP A 431 0.74 -5.22 25.33
C ASP A 431 -0.13 -4.64 24.19
N SER A 432 -1.36 -4.31 24.60
CA SER A 432 -2.44 -3.62 23.88
C SER A 432 -3.10 -4.41 22.74
N ARG A 433 -4.17 -5.15 23.06
CA ARG A 433 -5.08 -5.69 22.03
C ARG A 433 -6.35 -4.85 21.94
N SER A 434 -6.45 -4.06 20.88
CA SER A 434 -7.75 -3.53 20.46
C SER A 434 -8.75 -4.68 20.30
N ASP A 435 -10.04 -4.44 20.53
CA ASP A 435 -11.05 -5.50 20.40
C ASP A 435 -11.14 -6.05 18.96
N ALA A 436 -10.64 -5.32 17.97
CA ALA A 436 -10.49 -5.83 16.62
C ALA A 436 -9.55 -7.05 16.57
N TRP A 437 -8.38 -6.99 17.21
CA TRP A 437 -7.44 -8.12 17.24
C TRP A 437 -8.05 -9.38 17.83
N LYS A 438 -8.77 -9.24 18.95
CA LYS A 438 -9.43 -10.37 19.61
C LYS A 438 -10.41 -11.06 18.67
N ARG A 439 -11.22 -10.29 17.94
CA ARG A 439 -12.19 -10.82 16.97
C ARG A 439 -11.54 -11.55 15.80
N TYR A 440 -10.37 -11.10 15.34
CA TYR A 440 -9.66 -11.76 14.25
C TYR A 440 -9.07 -13.10 14.70
N PHE A 441 -8.44 -13.14 15.87
CA PHE A 441 -7.95 -14.40 16.44
C PHE A 441 -9.10 -15.37 16.75
N ASP A 442 -10.19 -14.85 17.34
CA ASP A 442 -11.41 -15.62 17.61
C ASP A 442 -11.93 -16.29 16.33
N PHE A 443 -12.03 -15.55 15.23
CA PHE A 443 -12.54 -16.05 13.96
C PHE A 443 -11.57 -17.00 13.25
N TYR A 444 -10.34 -16.55 12.99
CA TYR A 444 -9.40 -17.30 12.17
C TYR A 444 -8.77 -18.47 12.93
N LEU A 445 -8.39 -18.30 14.20
CA LEU A 445 -7.55 -19.26 14.93
C LEU A 445 -8.30 -20.07 15.99
N ASP A 446 -9.36 -19.51 16.59
CA ASP A 446 -10.15 -20.21 17.61
C ASP A 446 -11.46 -20.81 17.06
N GLY A 447 -11.72 -20.67 15.76
CA GLY A 447 -12.89 -21.25 15.09
C GLY A 447 -14.24 -20.67 15.53
N LYS A 448 -14.26 -19.52 16.21
CA LYS A 448 -15.51 -18.85 16.59
C LYS A 448 -16.19 -18.27 15.35
N PRO A 449 -17.54 -18.19 15.33
CA PRO A 449 -18.24 -17.57 14.23
C PRO A 449 -17.78 -16.12 14.04
N ALA A 450 -17.82 -15.66 12.78
CA ALA A 450 -17.56 -14.26 12.48
C ALA A 450 -18.49 -13.39 13.35
N PRO A 451 -17.95 -12.37 14.04
CA PRO A 451 -18.78 -11.45 14.81
C PRO A 451 -19.86 -10.87 13.89
N PRO A 452 -21.09 -10.64 14.35
CA PRO A 452 -22.11 -10.02 13.51
C PRO A 452 -21.55 -8.75 12.89
N GLN A 453 -21.79 -8.58 11.58
CA GLN A 453 -21.41 -7.34 10.93
C GLN A 453 -22.17 -6.22 11.65
N LEU A 454 -21.46 -5.41 12.43
CA LEU A 454 -22.03 -4.17 12.92
C LEU A 454 -22.35 -3.38 11.66
N GLU A 455 -23.63 -3.33 11.30
CA GLU A 455 -24.13 -2.26 10.48
C GLU A 455 -23.78 -1.00 11.27
N LYS A 456 -22.62 -0.40 10.96
CA LYS A 456 -22.47 1.02 11.21
C LYS A 456 -23.64 1.59 10.46
N ALA A 457 -24.68 2.00 11.20
CA ALA A 457 -25.82 2.69 10.65
C ALA A 457 -25.21 3.69 9.67
N ARG A 458 -25.37 3.42 8.37
CA ARG A 458 -25.05 4.44 7.39
C ARG A 458 -25.92 5.58 7.88
N PRO A 459 -25.39 6.75 8.31
CA PRO A 459 -26.26 7.89 8.55
C PRO A 459 -27.09 7.97 7.29
N ASN A 460 -28.38 7.75 7.45
CA ASN A 460 -29.26 7.49 6.34
C ASN A 460 -29.16 8.76 5.49
N ARG A 461 -28.42 8.71 4.37
CA ARG A 461 -28.07 9.91 3.60
C ARG A 461 -29.34 10.64 3.12
N LYS A 462 -30.48 9.95 3.13
CA LYS A 462 -31.82 10.49 2.86
C LYS A 462 -32.53 11.08 4.09
N ALA A 463 -32.22 10.67 5.33
CA ALA A 463 -32.89 11.17 6.53
C ALA A 463 -32.31 12.50 7.06
N ASP A 464 -31.04 12.79 6.77
CA ASP A 464 -30.33 13.99 7.23
C ASP A 464 -30.16 15.05 6.12
N ALA A 465 -30.92 14.91 5.03
CA ALA A 465 -30.90 15.81 3.87
C ALA A 465 -32.30 16.37 3.62
N ALA A 466 -32.43 17.69 3.53
CA ALA A 466 -33.67 18.36 3.14
C ALA A 466 -33.35 19.58 2.26
N ALA A 467 -34.12 19.79 1.19
CA ALA A 467 -33.94 20.88 0.23
C ALA A 467 -32.49 21.06 -0.29
N GLY A 468 -31.75 19.95 -0.46
CA GLY A 468 -30.36 19.98 -0.92
C GLY A 468 -29.32 20.35 0.15
N TRP A 469 -29.73 20.54 1.40
CA TRP A 469 -28.85 20.79 2.55
C TRP A 469 -28.68 19.54 3.40
N LEU A 470 -27.49 19.39 3.99
CA LEU A 470 -27.19 18.33 4.96
C LEU A 470 -27.05 18.92 6.35
N ILE A 471 -27.38 18.17 7.41
CA ILE A 471 -27.12 18.60 8.79
C ILE A 471 -26.06 17.75 9.48
N ARG A 472 -25.36 18.34 10.45
CA ARG A 472 -24.50 17.67 11.42
C ARG A 472 -24.91 18.08 12.83
N ASN A 473 -24.72 17.17 13.79
CA ASN A 473 -25.14 17.31 15.19
C ASN A 473 -26.65 17.63 15.37
N GLY A 474 -27.50 17.17 14.44
CA GLY A 474 -28.92 17.47 14.45
C GLY A 474 -29.73 16.65 13.46
N SER A 475 -31.03 16.93 13.38
CA SER A 475 -31.96 16.44 12.37
C SER A 475 -32.50 17.60 11.54
N LEU A 476 -32.75 17.37 10.25
CA LEU A 476 -33.20 18.40 9.31
C LEU A 476 -34.45 17.92 8.57
N SER A 477 -35.47 18.77 8.47
CA SER A 477 -36.66 18.49 7.66
C SER A 477 -37.15 19.77 6.98
N ALA A 478 -37.64 19.67 5.74
CA ALA A 478 -38.37 20.75 5.09
C ALA A 478 -39.86 20.61 5.42
N LYS A 479 -40.46 21.60 6.08
CA LYS A 479 -41.89 21.63 6.43
C LYS A 479 -42.40 23.07 6.42
N ALA A 480 -43.60 23.28 5.85
CA ALA A 480 -44.31 24.55 5.88
C ALA A 480 -43.46 25.76 5.45
N GLY A 481 -42.84 25.68 4.27
CA GLY A 481 -42.04 26.79 3.73
C GLY A 481 -40.66 26.98 4.37
N ALA A 482 -40.18 26.08 5.23
CA ALA A 482 -38.92 26.29 5.94
C ALA A 482 -38.10 25.01 6.15
N LEU A 483 -36.78 25.18 6.26
CA LEU A 483 -35.87 24.18 6.80
C LEU A 483 -35.88 24.21 8.33
N LEU A 484 -36.42 23.17 8.95
CA LEU A 484 -36.40 22.97 10.39
C LEU A 484 -35.19 22.14 10.80
N ALA A 485 -34.23 22.78 11.44
CA ALA A 485 -33.03 22.16 12.00
C ALA A 485 -33.16 22.02 13.52
N LYS A 486 -32.99 20.80 14.03
CA LYS A 486 -33.04 20.51 15.48
C LYS A 486 -31.74 19.89 15.96
N SER A 487 -31.25 20.35 17.10
CA SER A 487 -30.02 19.84 17.73
C SER A 487 -30.20 18.40 18.22
N LYS A 488 -29.14 17.59 18.12
CA LYS A 488 -29.05 16.27 18.75
C LYS A 488 -28.12 16.35 19.96
N GLY A 489 -28.72 16.35 21.16
CA GLY A 489 -28.00 16.60 22.41
C GLY A 489 -27.58 18.06 22.57
N ASN A 490 -26.50 18.31 23.32
CA ASN A 490 -26.07 19.68 23.68
C ASN A 490 -25.08 20.33 22.69
N LYS A 491 -24.80 19.70 21.55
CA LYS A 491 -23.88 20.25 20.54
C LYS A 491 -24.65 21.12 19.54
N PRO A 492 -24.18 22.33 19.22
CA PRO A 492 -24.79 23.16 18.17
C PRO A 492 -24.78 22.44 16.82
N PRO A 493 -25.92 22.43 16.09
CA PRO A 493 -25.98 21.88 14.76
C PRO A 493 -25.39 22.85 13.75
N PHE A 494 -24.99 22.30 12.61
CA PHE A 494 -24.67 23.12 11.45
C PHE A 494 -25.17 22.44 10.17
N LEU A 495 -25.67 23.26 9.25
CA LEU A 495 -26.10 22.86 7.94
C LEU A 495 -24.92 22.96 6.97
N VAL A 496 -24.91 22.12 5.95
CA VAL A 496 -23.79 21.96 5.02
C VAL A 496 -24.29 22.07 3.59
N GLN A 497 -23.60 22.89 2.81
CA GLN A 497 -23.75 22.95 1.37
C GLN A 497 -22.40 22.87 0.67
N SER A 498 -22.31 22.06 -0.38
CA SER A 498 -21.06 21.74 -1.09
C SER A 498 -21.24 21.84 -2.60
N LYS A 499 -20.14 21.78 -3.35
CA LYS A 499 -20.12 21.96 -4.82
C LYS A 499 -20.61 23.35 -5.24
N LEU A 500 -20.36 24.34 -4.40
CA LEU A 500 -20.63 25.74 -4.70
C LEU A 500 -19.58 26.31 -5.66
N LYS A 501 -19.93 27.42 -6.30
CA LYS A 501 -19.02 28.27 -7.07
C LYS A 501 -19.32 29.73 -6.76
N LEU A 502 -19.16 30.12 -5.49
CA LEU A 502 -19.44 31.48 -5.04
C LEU A 502 -18.16 32.31 -5.03
N ASN A 503 -18.26 33.57 -5.43
CA ASN A 503 -17.18 34.53 -5.20
C ASN A 503 -17.03 34.75 -3.69
N GLY A 504 -15.80 34.73 -3.20
CA GLY A 504 -15.48 34.87 -1.78
C GLY A 504 -15.75 36.24 -1.18
N ARG A 505 -15.95 37.28 -2.00
CA ARG A 505 -16.44 38.60 -1.55
C ARG A 505 -17.95 38.68 -1.73
N CYS A 506 -18.70 38.37 -0.67
CA CYS A 506 -20.17 38.35 -0.69
C CYS A 506 -20.75 38.58 0.72
N VAL A 507 -22.04 38.82 0.80
CA VAL A 507 -22.79 38.86 2.07
C VAL A 507 -23.77 37.69 2.09
N ALA A 508 -23.75 36.91 3.16
CA ALA A 508 -24.76 35.90 3.41
C ALA A 508 -25.94 36.53 4.18
N LYS A 509 -27.11 36.62 3.56
CA LYS A 509 -28.38 37.02 4.17
C LYS A 509 -29.15 35.77 4.56
N ILE A 510 -29.49 35.60 5.84
CA ILE A 510 -30.18 34.42 6.35
C ILE A 510 -31.42 34.86 7.11
N ARG A 511 -32.59 34.38 6.68
CA ARG A 511 -33.86 34.60 7.36
C ARG A 511 -34.23 33.38 8.19
N PHE A 512 -34.32 33.53 9.50
CA PHE A 512 -34.51 32.40 10.42
C PHE A 512 -35.32 32.79 11.66
N ARG A 513 -35.77 31.80 12.42
CA ARG A 513 -36.27 31.96 13.80
C ARG A 513 -35.67 30.86 14.67
N ALA A 514 -35.27 31.20 15.89
CA ALA A 514 -34.53 30.29 16.77
C ALA A 514 -35.13 30.28 18.17
N GLU A 515 -35.28 29.09 18.74
CA GLU A 515 -35.79 28.90 20.11
C GLU A 515 -34.80 29.38 21.19
N LYS A 516 -33.50 29.43 20.87
CA LYS A 516 -32.46 29.86 21.80
C LYS A 516 -31.58 30.93 21.17
N ALA A 517 -31.11 31.84 22.02
CA ALA A 517 -30.09 32.80 21.66
C ALA A 517 -28.76 32.07 21.41
N GLY A 518 -27.92 32.63 20.54
CA GLY A 518 -26.63 32.03 20.22
C GLY A 518 -26.00 32.67 18.99
N ARG A 519 -25.08 31.93 18.37
CA ARG A 519 -24.38 32.39 17.16
C ARG A 519 -25.01 31.79 15.91
N VAL A 520 -25.29 32.65 14.93
CA VAL A 520 -25.49 32.24 13.53
C VAL A 520 -24.24 32.61 12.77
N GLY A 521 -23.67 31.66 12.02
CA GLY A 521 -22.36 31.84 11.38
C GLY A 521 -22.22 31.09 10.07
N ILE A 522 -21.41 31.63 9.15
CA ILE A 522 -20.96 30.92 7.95
C ILE A 522 -19.47 30.64 8.10
N ALA A 523 -19.10 29.36 8.11
CA ALA A 523 -17.74 28.95 7.80
C ALA A 523 -17.68 28.54 6.33
N TRP A 524 -16.55 28.79 5.66
CA TRP A 524 -16.39 28.47 4.24
C TRP A 524 -15.06 27.80 3.95
N ARG A 525 -15.01 27.08 2.83
CA ARG A 525 -13.79 26.48 2.29
C ARG A 525 -13.65 26.87 0.82
N LEU A 526 -12.45 27.31 0.47
CA LEU A 526 -12.09 27.74 -0.87
C LEU A 526 -11.63 26.57 -1.73
N GLN A 527 -11.73 26.74 -3.04
CA GLN A 527 -11.15 25.82 -4.01
C GLN A 527 -9.64 25.67 -3.77
N GLY A 528 -9.17 24.42 -3.69
CA GLY A 528 -7.76 24.11 -3.40
C GLY A 528 -7.45 23.85 -1.93
N GLN A 529 -8.35 24.15 -1.00
CA GLN A 529 -8.18 23.80 0.41
C GLN A 529 -8.69 22.38 0.71
N GLU A 530 -7.92 21.60 1.47
CA GLU A 530 -8.31 20.27 1.94
C GLU A 530 -9.39 20.36 3.02
N ASP A 531 -9.21 21.24 4.01
CA ASP A 531 -10.11 21.44 5.15
C ASP A 531 -10.57 22.90 5.32
N PHE A 532 -11.54 23.13 6.22
CA PHE A 532 -11.97 24.47 6.63
C PHE A 532 -10.88 25.10 7.52
N ALA A 533 -10.35 26.26 7.12
CA ALA A 533 -9.40 26.98 7.97
C ALA A 533 -10.09 27.53 9.22
N LYS A 534 -9.36 27.61 10.34
CA LYS A 534 -9.94 28.00 11.65
C LYS A 534 -10.43 29.45 11.69
N ASP A 535 -9.85 30.30 10.86
CA ASP A 535 -10.13 31.73 10.71
C ASP A 535 -11.16 32.03 9.59
N GLN A 536 -11.55 31.03 8.78
CA GLN A 536 -12.54 31.19 7.71
C GLN A 536 -13.96 30.96 8.21
N ILE A 537 -14.36 31.80 9.16
CA ILE A 537 -15.71 31.82 9.73
C ILE A 537 -16.09 33.25 10.12
N ALA A 538 -17.31 33.63 9.78
CA ALA A 538 -17.94 34.89 10.19
C ALA A 538 -19.28 34.58 10.85
N SER A 539 -19.68 35.37 11.86
CA SER A 539 -20.91 35.10 12.61
C SER A 539 -21.42 36.34 13.33
N ALA A 540 -22.71 36.36 13.62
CA ALA A 540 -23.33 37.34 14.50
C ALA A 540 -24.01 36.65 15.69
N GLN A 541 -24.17 37.40 16.80
CA GLN A 541 -25.00 36.97 17.92
C GLN A 541 -26.46 37.27 17.59
N VAL A 542 -27.33 36.32 17.92
CA VAL A 542 -28.77 36.41 17.63
C VAL A 542 -29.57 36.06 18.88
N ASN A 543 -30.75 36.67 19.01
CA ASN A 543 -31.64 36.46 20.15
C ASN A 543 -32.62 35.32 19.86
N ALA A 544 -33.09 34.66 20.92
CA ALA A 544 -34.25 33.77 20.83
C ALA A 544 -35.50 34.61 20.53
N ARG A 545 -36.14 34.39 19.39
CA ARG A 545 -37.39 35.05 19.02
C ARG A 545 -38.27 34.09 18.20
N PRO A 546 -39.58 34.03 18.50
CA PRO A 546 -40.51 33.20 17.73
C PRO A 546 -40.81 33.78 16.34
N GLU A 547 -40.59 35.09 16.13
CA GLU A 547 -40.72 35.76 14.83
C GLU A 547 -39.50 35.52 13.93
N TRP A 548 -39.71 35.66 12.62
CA TRP A 548 -38.62 35.67 11.63
C TRP A 548 -37.71 36.88 11.87
N GLN A 549 -36.41 36.63 11.83
CA GLN A 549 -35.36 37.65 11.90
C GLN A 549 -34.32 37.39 10.82
N ASP A 550 -33.72 38.47 10.34
CA ASP A 550 -32.67 38.45 9.34
C ASP A 550 -31.31 38.67 9.98
N VAL A 551 -30.29 37.98 9.47
CA VAL A 551 -28.91 38.23 9.81
C VAL A 551 -28.07 38.34 8.53
N GLU A 552 -27.23 39.36 8.50
CA GLU A 552 -26.25 39.56 7.44
C GLU A 552 -24.86 39.21 7.95
N ILE A 553 -24.16 38.35 7.22
CA ILE A 553 -22.82 37.89 7.56
C ILE A 553 -21.90 38.23 6.38
N PRO A 554 -21.03 39.25 6.52
CA PRO A 554 -20.07 39.57 5.47
C PRO A 554 -19.00 38.48 5.37
N ILE A 555 -18.69 38.09 4.14
CA ILE A 555 -17.65 37.13 3.80
C ILE A 555 -16.63 37.85 2.92
N ALA A 556 -15.40 37.96 3.44
CA ALA A 556 -14.29 38.65 2.79
C ALA A 556 -13.19 37.67 2.37
N ALA A 557 -13.56 36.60 1.67
CA ALA A 557 -12.64 35.57 1.23
C ALA A 557 -12.02 35.91 -0.14
N GLN A 558 -10.72 35.62 -0.30
CA GLN A 558 -10.02 35.76 -1.57
C GLN A 558 -10.02 34.40 -2.30
N GLY A 559 -10.95 34.20 -3.21
CA GLY A 559 -11.05 32.97 -4.02
C GLY A 559 -12.49 32.47 -4.19
N THR A 560 -12.64 31.28 -4.80
CA THR A 560 -13.96 30.65 -5.01
C THR A 560 -14.33 29.77 -3.83
N ILE A 561 -15.45 30.06 -3.18
CA ILE A 561 -16.03 29.21 -2.13
C ILE A 561 -16.72 28.01 -2.78
N ILE A 562 -16.32 26.81 -2.35
CA ILE A 562 -16.83 25.53 -2.85
C ILE A 562 -17.67 24.77 -1.82
N HIS A 563 -17.60 25.17 -0.55
CA HIS A 563 -18.26 24.49 0.56
C HIS A 563 -18.52 25.51 1.69
N ILE A 564 -19.72 25.49 2.26
CA ILE A 564 -20.09 26.29 3.43
C ILE A 564 -20.66 25.41 4.55
N ARG A 565 -20.49 25.88 5.80
CA ARG A 565 -21.19 25.40 6.99
C ARG A 565 -21.97 26.56 7.59
N LEU A 566 -23.29 26.45 7.62
CA LEU A 566 -24.19 27.37 8.31
C LEU A 566 -24.38 26.88 9.74
N HIS A 567 -23.69 27.52 10.68
CA HIS A 567 -23.82 27.31 12.10
C HIS A 567 -25.06 28.02 12.63
N ILE A 568 -25.83 27.34 13.47
CA ILE A 568 -27.04 27.87 14.10
C ILE A 568 -27.03 27.58 15.61
N PRO A 569 -27.83 28.32 16.41
CA PRO A 569 -27.94 28.08 17.85
C PRO A 569 -28.37 26.65 18.18
N ALA A 570 -28.02 26.19 19.39
CA ALA A 570 -28.54 24.93 19.92
C ALA A 570 -30.06 25.02 20.17
N GLY A 571 -30.78 23.90 20.15
CA GLY A 571 -32.25 23.87 20.14
C GLY A 571 -32.81 23.67 18.73
N SER A 572 -34.01 24.22 18.47
CA SER A 572 -34.64 24.25 17.16
C SER A 572 -34.43 25.61 16.47
N THR A 573 -34.15 25.58 15.18
CA THR A 573 -34.08 26.76 14.31
C THR A 573 -34.80 26.46 13.02
N ALA A 574 -35.75 27.31 12.63
CA ALA A 574 -36.37 27.27 11.31
C ALA A 574 -35.69 28.33 10.42
N ILE A 575 -35.37 27.96 9.19
CA ILE A 575 -34.71 28.82 8.20
C ILE A 575 -35.63 28.89 6.98
N ASP A 576 -36.02 30.11 6.63
CA ASP A 576 -36.90 30.44 5.51
C ASP A 576 -36.08 30.67 4.24
N GLU A 577 -34.97 31.39 4.41
CA GLU A 577 -34.17 31.83 3.28
C GLU A 577 -32.68 31.83 3.61
N VAL A 578 -31.85 31.42 2.65
CA VAL A 578 -30.41 31.66 2.65
C VAL A 578 -30.01 32.25 1.30
N ARG A 579 -29.51 33.47 1.30
CA ARG A 579 -29.01 34.16 0.10
C ARG A 579 -27.56 34.56 0.26
N PHE A 580 -26.82 34.48 -0.83
CA PHE A 580 -25.51 35.08 -0.99
C PHE A 580 -25.62 36.15 -2.05
N ILE A 581 -25.27 37.38 -1.71
CA ILE A 581 -25.34 38.54 -2.60
C ILE A 581 -23.94 39.16 -2.79
N ASP A 582 -23.75 39.84 -3.91
CA ASP A 582 -22.56 40.67 -4.13
C ASP A 582 -22.71 42.08 -3.53
N ALA A 583 -21.69 42.92 -3.72
CA ALA A 583 -21.67 44.30 -3.20
C ALA A 583 -22.73 45.23 -3.83
N ASN A 584 -23.41 44.80 -4.89
CA ASN A 584 -24.48 45.54 -5.57
C ASN A 584 -25.86 44.90 -5.30
N ASP A 585 -26.00 44.14 -4.21
CA ASP A 585 -27.21 43.39 -3.85
C ASP A 585 -27.67 42.38 -4.93
N ARG A 586 -26.80 41.95 -5.85
CA ARG A 586 -27.17 40.91 -6.84
C ARG A 586 -27.03 39.52 -6.24
N ASP A 587 -28.05 38.70 -6.43
CA ASP A 587 -28.05 37.31 -5.99
C ASP A 587 -26.96 36.50 -6.72
N LEU A 588 -26.01 35.98 -5.94
CA LEU A 588 -25.02 35.01 -6.37
C LEU A 588 -25.56 33.59 -6.25
N LYS A 589 -26.32 33.33 -5.17
CA LYS A 589 -27.00 32.06 -4.93
C LYS A 589 -28.03 32.20 -3.83
N SER A 590 -29.25 31.74 -4.09
CA SER A 590 -30.34 31.73 -3.13
C SER A 590 -30.89 30.32 -2.92
N TRP A 591 -31.38 30.09 -1.72
CA TRP A 591 -32.29 29.01 -1.37
C TRP A 591 -33.47 29.65 -0.67
N ASP A 592 -34.59 29.65 -1.37
CA ASP A 592 -35.89 30.00 -0.83
C ASP A 592 -36.62 28.69 -0.51
N PHE A 593 -37.05 28.54 0.74
CA PHE A 593 -37.76 27.35 1.19
C PHE A 593 -39.28 27.56 1.21
N GLU A 594 -39.77 28.77 0.94
CA GLU A 594 -41.16 29.15 0.78
C GLU A 594 -41.63 28.76 -0.65
N GLN A 595 -41.87 27.47 -0.88
CA GLN A 595 -42.64 27.00 -2.05
C GLN A 595 -44.01 26.48 -1.63
#